data_AF-A0A519M7P8-F1
#
_entry.id   AF-A0A519M7P8-F1
#
_cell.length_a   1.000
_cell.length_b   1.000
_cell.length_c   1.000
_cell.angle_alpha   90.00
_cell.angle_beta   90.00
_cell.angle_gamma   90.00
#
_symmetry.space_group_name_H-M   'P 1'
#
loop_
_entity.id
_entity.type
_entity.pdbx_description
1 polymer ?
#
loop_
_entity_poly.entity_id
_entity_poly.type
_entity_poly.pdbx_seq_one_letter_code
_entity_poly.pdbx_strand_id
1 'polypeptide(L)'
;MKKLLLLGGCLWALAAQPARAQSHPDVVVLKVLESQLATRIVIARNWGFPEELNVTAGLTGNEATVAQESAKKIQQVLTKLYEQGYAIKSTFGGSAGSPSTLVLVKE
;
A
#
# COMPACT_ATOMS: atom_id res chain seq x y z
N MET A 1 -39.88 25.91 25.69
CA MET A 1 -38.88 24.89 26.10
C MET A 1 -38.69 23.78 25.05
N LYS A 2 -38.59 24.10 23.74
CA LYS A 2 -38.37 23.11 22.66
C LYS A 2 -36.96 23.14 22.05
N LYS A 3 -36.16 24.18 22.35
CA LYS A 3 -34.82 24.39 21.76
C LYS A 3 -33.72 23.53 22.40
N LEU A 4 -33.94 23.02 23.61
CA LEU A 4 -32.96 22.19 24.33
C LEU A 4 -32.87 20.75 23.78
N LEU A 5 -33.95 20.23 23.20
CA LEU A 5 -33.99 18.86 22.66
C LEU A 5 -33.15 18.71 21.38
N LEU A 6 -33.04 19.78 20.58
CA LEU A 6 -32.22 19.77 19.35
C LEU A 6 -30.72 19.71 19.65
N LEU A 7 -30.28 20.36 20.73
CA LEU A 7 -28.88 20.31 21.17
C LEU A 7 -28.49 18.92 21.69
N GLY A 8 -29.36 18.25 22.45
CA GLY A 8 -29.12 16.89 22.95
C GLY A 8 -28.96 15.86 21.82
N GLY A 9 -29.78 15.97 20.76
CA GLY A 9 -29.69 15.08 19.59
C GLY A 9 -28.41 15.26 18.77
N CYS A 10 -27.96 16.50 18.57
CA CYS A 10 -26.70 16.77 17.86
C CYS A 10 -25.48 16.31 18.66
N LEU A 11 -25.47 16.42 19.99
CA LEU A 11 -24.38 15.89 20.82
C LEU A 11 -24.34 14.35 20.79
N TRP A 12 -25.49 13.67 20.73
CA TRP A 12 -25.55 12.23 20.58
C TRP A 12 -25.05 11.75 19.22
N ALA A 13 -25.39 12.46 18.14
CA ALA A 13 -24.86 12.14 16.81
C ALA A 13 -23.33 12.34 16.72
N LEU A 14 -22.79 13.34 17.42
CA LEU A 14 -21.34 13.60 17.47
C LEU A 14 -20.60 12.61 18.39
N ALA A 15 -21.22 12.19 19.51
CA ALA A 15 -20.67 11.19 20.42
C ALA A 15 -20.80 9.76 19.88
N ALA A 16 -21.75 9.50 18.99
CA ALA A 16 -21.92 8.23 18.27
C ALA A 16 -20.97 8.05 17.08
N GLN A 17 -20.07 9.02 16.84
CA GLN A 17 -18.87 8.83 16.03
C GLN A 17 -17.64 8.65 16.92
N PRO A 18 -17.57 7.60 17.77
CA PRO A 18 -16.32 7.33 18.46
C PRO A 18 -15.27 7.00 17.40
N ALA A 19 -14.14 7.70 17.45
CA ALA A 19 -12.84 7.23 16.97
C ALA A 19 -12.53 7.23 15.45
N ARG A 20 -13.09 8.12 14.61
CA ARG A 20 -12.38 8.47 13.34
C ARG A 20 -11.26 9.52 13.53
N ALA A 21 -11.14 10.12 14.71
CA ALA A 21 -10.18 11.18 14.98
C ALA A 21 -8.81 10.71 15.51
N GLN A 22 -8.59 9.40 15.73
CA GLN A 22 -7.35 8.93 16.38
C GLN A 22 -6.83 7.56 15.89
N SER A 23 -7.15 7.15 14.65
CA SER A 23 -6.38 6.08 14.01
C SER A 23 -5.28 6.72 13.17
N HIS A 24 -4.02 6.50 13.53
CA HIS A 24 -2.91 6.76 12.61
C HIS A 24 -3.23 6.05 11.29
N PRO A 25 -3.02 6.70 10.14
CA PRO A 25 -3.25 6.04 8.86
C PRO A 25 -2.40 4.77 8.81
N ASP A 26 -3.03 3.65 8.46
CA ASP A 26 -2.32 2.41 8.23
C ASP A 26 -1.67 2.49 6.84
N VAL A 27 -0.36 2.73 6.82
CA VAL A 27 0.42 2.99 5.62
C VAL A 27 1.26 1.76 5.27
N VAL A 28 1.22 1.39 3.99
CA VAL A 28 2.11 0.39 3.40
C VAL A 28 2.97 1.07 2.34
N VAL A 29 4.28 0.85 2.42
CA VAL A 29 5.25 1.34 1.43
C VAL A 29 5.75 0.15 0.63
N LEU A 30 5.47 0.18 -0.67
CA LEU A 30 5.96 -0.80 -1.63
C LEU A 30 7.13 -0.19 -2.40
N LYS A 31 8.31 -0.81 -2.35
CA LYS A 31 9.43 -0.47 -3.23
C LYS A 31 9.62 -1.56 -4.27
N VAL A 32 9.75 -1.15 -5.52
CA VAL A 32 10.03 -2.01 -6.65
C VAL A 32 11.36 -1.59 -7.25
N LEU A 33 12.36 -2.45 -7.17
CA LEU A 33 13.66 -2.28 -7.80
C LEU A 33 13.76 -3.25 -8.96
N GLU A 34 13.83 -2.72 -10.17
CA GLU A 34 13.94 -3.54 -11.39
C GLU A 34 15.35 -3.44 -11.96
N SER A 35 15.85 -4.57 -12.43
CA SER A 35 17.10 -4.72 -13.19
C SER A 35 16.87 -5.73 -14.30
N GLN A 36 17.79 -5.80 -15.26
CA GLN A 36 17.68 -6.75 -16.39
C GLN A 36 17.58 -8.21 -15.96
N LEU A 37 18.11 -8.55 -14.77
CA LEU A 37 18.24 -9.93 -14.31
C LEU A 37 17.29 -10.26 -13.15
N ALA A 38 16.74 -9.24 -12.49
CA ALA A 38 15.89 -9.43 -11.33
C ALA A 38 15.03 -8.22 -11.02
N THR A 39 13.85 -8.49 -10.46
CA THR A 39 13.01 -7.51 -9.77
C THR A 39 12.91 -7.85 -8.29
N ARG A 40 13.26 -6.89 -7.43
CA ARG A 40 13.09 -6.99 -5.98
C ARG A 40 11.92 -6.10 -5.55
N ILE A 41 10.99 -6.69 -4.82
CA ILE A 41 9.80 -6.03 -4.29
C ILE A 41 9.93 -6.05 -2.77
N VAL A 42 9.89 -4.89 -2.13
CA VAL A 42 9.96 -4.74 -0.67
C VAL A 42 8.65 -4.13 -0.20
N ILE A 43 7.99 -4.78 0.75
CA ILE A 43 6.72 -4.37 1.34
C ILE A 43 6.99 -4.02 2.80
N ALA A 44 6.93 -2.73 3.14
CA ALA A 44 7.04 -2.27 4.52
C ALA A 44 5.64 -1.90 5.04
N ARG A 45 5.32 -2.39 6.24
CA ARG A 45 4.08 -2.10 6.98
C ARG A 45 4.43 -1.38 8.28
N ASN A 46 3.44 -0.80 8.96
CA ASN A 46 3.66 -0.11 10.24
C ASN A 46 4.26 -1.00 11.35
N TRP A 47 4.12 -2.33 11.24
CA TRP A 47 4.57 -3.28 12.25
C TRP A 47 5.31 -4.44 11.61
N GLY A 48 6.45 -4.83 12.21
CA GLY A 48 7.25 -5.98 11.77
C GLY A 48 8.37 -5.64 10.79
N PHE A 49 9.07 -6.68 10.34
CA PHE A 49 10.13 -6.56 9.34
C PHE A 49 9.52 -6.44 7.93
N PRO A 50 10.16 -5.68 7.02
CA PRO A 50 9.74 -5.63 5.63
C PRO A 50 9.73 -7.03 4.99
N GLU A 51 8.67 -7.32 4.24
CA GLU A 51 8.59 -8.52 3.42
C GLU A 51 9.33 -8.27 2.11
N GLU A 52 10.18 -9.21 1.69
CA GLU A 52 10.89 -9.12 0.42
C GLU A 52 10.52 -10.25 -0.51
N LEU A 53 10.25 -9.90 -1.77
CA LEU A 53 9.95 -10.85 -2.84
C LEU A 53 10.93 -10.58 -3.97
N ASN A 54 11.64 -11.62 -4.40
CA ASN A 54 12.54 -11.55 -5.55
C ASN A 54 11.95 -12.34 -6.71
N VAL A 55 12.00 -11.73 -7.89
CA VAL A 55 11.75 -12.35 -9.19
C VAL A 55 13.09 -12.30 -9.91
N THR A 56 13.64 -13.45 -10.29
CA THR A 56 14.97 -13.53 -10.91
C THR A 56 14.86 -14.31 -12.21
N ALA A 57 15.64 -13.93 -13.22
CA ALA A 57 15.85 -14.78 -14.38
C ALA A 57 16.44 -16.12 -13.89
N GLY A 58 15.78 -17.23 -14.21
CA GLY A 58 16.43 -18.54 -14.12
C GLY A 58 17.64 -18.63 -15.05
N LEU A 59 18.37 -19.76 -15.03
CA LEU A 59 19.58 -19.98 -15.84
C LEU A 59 19.39 -19.75 -17.36
N THR A 60 18.14 -19.82 -17.84
CA THR A 60 17.76 -19.63 -19.25
C THR A 60 16.84 -18.43 -19.47
N GLY A 61 16.57 -17.64 -18.43
CA GLY A 61 15.63 -16.52 -18.48
C GLY A 61 16.25 -15.32 -19.20
N ASN A 62 15.46 -14.66 -20.04
CA ASN A 62 15.84 -13.38 -20.63
C ASN A 62 15.11 -12.23 -19.91
N GLU A 63 15.54 -10.99 -20.17
CA GLU A 63 14.97 -9.76 -19.58
C GLU A 63 13.44 -9.68 -19.76
N ALA A 64 12.93 -10.12 -20.92
CA ALA A 64 11.49 -10.11 -21.19
C ALA A 64 10.71 -11.05 -20.27
N THR A 65 11.25 -12.24 -19.96
CA THR A 65 10.64 -13.16 -18.99
C THR A 65 10.61 -12.56 -17.59
N VAL A 66 11.70 -11.93 -17.15
CA VAL A 66 11.76 -11.27 -15.82
C VAL A 66 10.72 -10.16 -15.73
N ALA A 67 10.58 -9.33 -16.77
CA ALA A 67 9.58 -8.27 -16.82
C ALA A 67 8.14 -8.79 -16.77
N GLN A 68 7.84 -9.90 -17.44
CA GLN A 68 6.51 -10.52 -17.40
C GLN A 68 6.19 -11.09 -16.02
N GLU A 69 7.14 -11.81 -15.43
CA GLU A 69 6.99 -12.38 -14.10
C GLU A 69 6.92 -11.30 -13.01
N SER A 70 7.71 -10.24 -13.15
CA SER A 70 7.70 -9.10 -12.23
C SER A 70 6.34 -8.40 -12.25
N ALA A 71 5.80 -8.11 -13.45
CA ALA A 71 4.48 -7.51 -13.60
C ALA A 71 3.39 -8.36 -12.94
N LYS A 72 3.40 -9.68 -13.18
CA LYS A 72 2.45 -10.62 -12.55
C LYS A 72 2.61 -10.64 -11.03
N LYS A 73 3.84 -10.62 -10.52
CA LYS A 73 4.09 -10.64 -9.08
C LYS A 73 3.64 -9.35 -8.40
N ILE A 74 3.93 -8.20 -9.00
CA ILE A 74 3.48 -6.88 -8.54
C ILE A 74 1.95 -6.83 -8.53
N GLN A 75 1.30 -7.29 -9.60
CA GLN A 75 -0.16 -7.37 -9.67
C GLN A 75 -0.71 -8.21 -8.51
N GLN A 76 -0.17 -9.41 -8.25
CA GLN A 76 -0.60 -10.27 -7.14
C GLN A 76 -0.46 -9.58 -5.78
N VAL A 77 0.65 -8.87 -5.55
CA VAL A 77 0.87 -8.11 -4.31
C VAL A 77 -0.16 -7.00 -4.18
N LEU A 78 -0.36 -6.20 -5.22
CA LEU A 78 -1.34 -5.12 -5.22
C LEU A 78 -2.76 -5.62 -5.02
N THR A 79 -3.17 -6.70 -5.68
CA THR A 79 -4.48 -7.33 -5.48
C THR A 79 -4.71 -7.70 -4.02
N LYS A 80 -3.73 -8.35 -3.37
CA LYS A 80 -3.84 -8.68 -1.93
C LYS A 80 -3.95 -7.44 -1.05
N LEU A 81 -3.21 -6.36 -1.38
CA LEU A 81 -3.29 -5.11 -0.64
C LEU A 81 -4.65 -4.42 -0.85
N TYR A 82 -5.20 -4.44 -2.07
CA TYR A 82 -6.54 -3.94 -2.35
C TYR A 82 -7.63 -4.73 -1.62
N GLU A 83 -7.53 -6.05 -1.58
CA GLU A 83 -8.43 -6.92 -0.80
C GLU A 83 -8.37 -6.62 0.71
N GLN A 84 -7.22 -6.18 1.21
CA GLN A 84 -7.03 -5.74 2.59
C GLN A 84 -7.54 -4.31 2.86
N GLY A 85 -8.07 -3.63 1.85
CA GLY A 85 -8.61 -2.26 1.93
C GLY A 85 -7.58 -1.15 1.74
N TYR A 86 -6.35 -1.46 1.32
CA TYR A 86 -5.36 -0.43 1.00
C TYR A 86 -5.57 0.12 -0.40
N ALA A 87 -5.57 1.43 -0.57
CA ALA A 87 -5.59 2.09 -1.87
C ALA A 87 -4.27 2.85 -2.12
N ILE A 88 -3.80 2.89 -3.38
CA ILE A 88 -2.65 3.73 -3.74
C ILE A 88 -3.01 5.19 -3.53
N LYS A 89 -2.19 5.90 -2.76
CA LYS A 89 -2.31 7.36 -2.55
C LYS A 89 -1.23 8.14 -3.27
N SER A 90 -0.06 7.56 -3.49
CA SER A 90 1.04 8.24 -4.17
C SER A 90 1.99 7.23 -4.81
N THR A 91 2.66 7.67 -5.87
CA THR A 91 3.76 6.96 -6.50
C THR A 91 4.88 7.97 -6.80
N PHE A 92 6.13 7.55 -6.60
CA PHE A 92 7.29 8.34 -7.00
C PHE A 92 8.46 7.42 -7.35
N GLY A 93 9.15 7.76 -8.44
CA GLY A 93 10.41 7.12 -8.81
C GLY A 93 11.59 7.92 -8.26
N GLY A 94 12.68 7.24 -7.91
CA GLY A 94 13.96 7.94 -7.77
C GLY A 94 14.61 8.21 -9.14
N SER A 95 15.77 8.85 -9.16
CA SER A 95 16.56 9.06 -10.38
C SER A 95 16.95 7.73 -11.04
N ALA A 96 17.32 7.75 -12.33
CA ALA A 96 17.66 6.55 -13.12
C ALA A 96 18.38 5.45 -12.31
N GLY A 97 17.78 4.26 -12.25
CA GLY A 97 18.27 3.11 -11.47
C GLY A 97 17.79 3.02 -10.02
N SER A 98 17.01 3.99 -9.54
CA SER A 98 16.43 3.97 -8.19
C SER A 98 15.11 3.21 -8.15
N PRO A 99 14.74 2.62 -7.00
CA PRO A 99 13.49 1.90 -6.86
C PRO A 99 12.28 2.83 -7.02
N SER A 100 11.27 2.35 -7.74
CA SER A 100 9.93 2.93 -7.77
C SER A 100 9.25 2.69 -6.43
N THR A 101 8.69 3.73 -5.83
CA THR A 101 7.98 3.65 -4.56
C THR A 101 6.50 3.92 -4.76
N LEU A 102 5.66 3.06 -4.19
CA LEU A 102 4.22 3.23 -4.10
C LEU A 102 3.84 3.32 -2.62
N VAL A 103 3.02 4.31 -2.30
CA VAL A 103 2.48 4.51 -0.95
C VAL A 103 0.99 4.17 -0.98
N LEU A 104 0.61 3.19 -0.19
CA LEU A 104 -0.76 2.73 -0.04
C LEU A 104 -1.27 3.04 1.36
N VAL A 105 -2.53 3.44 1.47
CA VAL A 105 -3.18 3.77 2.74
C VAL A 105 -4.52 3.05 2.82
N LYS A 106 -4.82 2.49 3.99
CA LYS A 106 -6.07 1.80 4.25
C LYS A 106 -7.26 2.77 4.30
N GLU A 107 -8.35 2.44 3.61
CA GLU A 107 -9.60 3.23 3.56
C GLU A 107 -10.67 2.78 4.56
#